data_AF-A0A6I1YG97-F1
#
_entry.id   AF-A0A6I1YG97-F1
#
_cell.length_a   1.000
_cell.length_b   1.000
_cell.length_c   1.000
_cell.angle_alpha   90.00
_cell.angle_beta   90.00
_cell.angle_gamma   90.00
#
_symmetry.space_group_name_H-M   'P 1'
#
loop_
_entity.id
_entity.type
_entity.pdbx_description
1 polymer ?
#
loop_
_entity_poly.entity_id
_entity_poly.type
_entity_poly.pdbx_seq_one_letter_code
_entity_poly.pdbx_strand_id
1 'polypeptide(L)'
;MRYLAPILIGLVYVLLTSLVPEPHRRRLNAVMVAGAGAAYLSGGGLGGWEFAFTAVATYVAYKGLDSWAWIGVGWLLHTVWDVVHHLKGHPIIPFAHDSSFGCALCDPVIAVWCLGGGRSPWKWLRGSDEFGRAGRSVLRTRSATVKE
;
A
#
# COMPACT_ATOMS: atom_id res chain seq x y z
N MET A 1 9.45 -19.76 -7.19
CA MET A 1 8.29 -18.91 -7.49
C MET A 1 7.44 -18.53 -6.27
N ARG A 2 7.36 -19.37 -5.21
CA ARG A 2 6.61 -19.10 -3.97
C ARG A 2 6.89 -17.76 -3.25
N TYR A 3 8.11 -17.22 -3.33
CA TYR A 3 8.47 -15.92 -2.70
C TYR A 3 8.37 -14.72 -3.65
N LEU A 4 8.66 -14.93 -4.94
CA LEU A 4 8.66 -13.89 -5.96
C LEU A 4 7.25 -13.47 -6.34
N ALA A 5 6.32 -14.42 -6.43
CA ALA A 5 4.92 -14.16 -6.79
C ALA A 5 4.23 -13.16 -5.84
N PRO A 6 4.25 -13.34 -4.50
CA PRO A 6 3.61 -12.40 -3.58
C PRO A 6 4.26 -11.00 -3.58
N ILE A 7 5.58 -10.92 -3.72
CA ILE A 7 6.28 -9.64 -3.86
C ILE A 7 5.85 -8.92 -5.14
N LEU A 8 5.75 -9.64 -6.26
CA LEU A 8 5.28 -9.08 -7.53
C LEU A 8 3.83 -8.62 -7.44
N ILE A 9 2.96 -9.37 -6.75
CA ILE A 9 1.56 -8.96 -6.54
C ILE A 9 1.49 -7.67 -5.72
N GLY A 10 2.28 -7.56 -4.63
CA GLY A 10 2.38 -6.33 -3.84
C GLY A 10 2.86 -5.13 -4.66
N LEU A 11 3.87 -5.33 -5.53
CA LEU A 11 4.35 -4.29 -6.44
C LEU A 11 3.30 -3.90 -7.49
N VAL A 12 2.59 -4.86 -8.07
CA VAL A 12 1.49 -4.59 -9.01
C VAL A 12 0.37 -3.81 -8.32
N TYR A 13 0.01 -4.18 -7.09
CA TYR A 13 -0.96 -3.44 -6.28
C TYR A 13 -0.52 -1.98 -6.06
N VAL A 14 0.75 -1.75 -5.68
CA VAL A 14 1.31 -0.40 -5.51
C VAL A 14 1.26 0.38 -6.82
N LEU A 15 1.59 -0.24 -7.95
CA LEU A 15 1.56 0.41 -9.26
C LEU A 15 0.14 0.79 -9.67
N LEU A 16 -0.81 -0.13 -9.55
CA LEU A 16 -2.21 0.09 -9.90
C LEU A 16 -2.83 1.18 -9.01
N THR A 17 -2.62 1.11 -7.70
CA THR A 17 -3.14 2.12 -6.77
C THR A 17 -2.44 3.47 -6.92
N SER A 18 -1.19 3.50 -7.40
CA SER A 18 -0.48 4.75 -7.73
C SER A 18 -1.04 5.48 -8.95
N LEU A 19 -1.85 4.83 -9.79
CA LEU A 19 -2.59 5.48 -10.89
C LEU A 19 -3.72 6.36 -10.37
N VAL A 20 -4.20 6.11 -9.16
CA VAL A 20 -5.26 6.90 -8.54
C VAL A 20 -4.68 8.24 -8.06
N PRO A 21 -5.28 9.37 -8.44
CA PRO A 21 -4.83 10.69 -7.99
C PRO A 21 -5.11 10.92 -6.50
N GLU A 22 -4.24 11.70 -5.85
CA GLU A 22 -4.52 12.24 -4.51
C GLU A 22 -5.67 13.26 -4.59
N PRO A 23 -6.57 13.35 -3.59
CA PRO A 23 -6.53 12.68 -2.26
C PRO A 23 -7.21 11.30 -2.20
N HIS A 24 -7.76 10.82 -3.31
CA HIS A 24 -8.58 9.60 -3.34
C HIS A 24 -7.78 8.33 -3.08
N ARG A 25 -6.51 8.31 -3.48
CA ARG A 25 -5.60 7.16 -3.30
C ARG A 25 -5.46 6.70 -1.85
N ARG A 26 -5.36 7.65 -0.91
CA ARG A 26 -5.27 7.32 0.52
C ARG A 26 -6.56 6.66 1.02
N ARG A 27 -7.71 7.28 0.73
CA ARG A 27 -9.02 6.77 1.14
C ARG A 27 -9.30 5.38 0.56
N LEU A 28 -8.95 5.16 -0.71
CA LEU A 28 -9.05 3.85 -1.35
C LEU A 28 -8.23 2.81 -0.58
N ASN A 29 -6.97 3.11 -0.24
CA ASN A 29 -6.11 2.17 0.48
C ASN A 29 -6.62 1.88 1.90
N ALA A 30 -7.19 2.87 2.59
CA ALA A 30 -7.85 2.64 3.88
C ALA A 30 -9.05 1.67 3.75
N VAL A 31 -9.87 1.83 2.70
CA VAL A 31 -10.97 0.89 2.41
C VAL A 31 -10.45 -0.51 2.08
N MET A 32 -9.35 -0.61 1.34
CA MET A 32 -8.73 -1.92 1.02
C MET A 32 -8.25 -2.65 2.27
N VAL A 33 -7.62 -1.95 3.23
CA VAL A 33 -7.25 -2.54 4.53
C VAL A 33 -8.49 -3.03 5.29
N ALA A 34 -9.55 -2.22 5.37
CA ALA A 34 -10.79 -2.64 6.04
C ALA A 34 -11.42 -3.87 5.37
N GLY A 35 -11.48 -3.88 4.04
CA GLY A 35 -12.03 -4.99 3.26
C GLY A 35 -11.22 -6.29 3.43
N ALA A 36 -9.90 -6.19 3.40
CA ALA A 36 -9.03 -7.32 3.73
C ALA A 36 -9.31 -7.82 5.16
N GLY A 37 -9.53 -6.91 6.11
CA GLY A 37 -9.77 -7.27 7.52
C GLY A 37 -11.08 -8.00 7.72
N ALA A 38 -12.10 -7.69 6.92
CA ALA A 38 -13.37 -8.38 6.91
C ALA A 38 -13.27 -9.78 6.26
N ALA A 39 -12.33 -10.00 5.34
CA ALA A 39 -12.19 -11.28 4.65
C ALA A 39 -11.87 -12.45 5.60
N TYR A 40 -11.16 -12.20 6.70
CA TYR A 40 -10.88 -13.25 7.70
C TYR A 40 -12.14 -13.83 8.34
N LEU A 41 -13.23 -13.07 8.42
CA LEU A 41 -14.51 -13.58 8.93
C LEU A 41 -15.08 -14.73 8.08
N SER A 42 -14.63 -14.86 6.83
CA SER A 42 -15.02 -15.97 5.94
C SER A 42 -14.13 -17.21 6.08
N GLY A 43 -12.98 -17.11 6.75
CA GLY A 43 -12.04 -18.21 6.96
C GLY A 43 -12.42 -19.14 8.12
N GLY A 44 -13.12 -18.64 9.15
CA GLY A 44 -13.61 -19.43 10.28
C GLY A 44 -12.50 -20.11 11.10
N GLY A 45 -11.25 -19.68 10.95
CA GLY A 45 -10.09 -20.37 11.48
C GLY A 45 -9.75 -20.04 12.93
N LEU A 46 -10.08 -18.82 13.38
CA LEU A 46 -9.82 -18.36 14.74
C LEU A 46 -11.10 -18.10 15.56
N GLY A 47 -12.28 -18.32 14.98
CA GLY A 47 -13.57 -18.15 15.65
C GLY A 47 -13.77 -16.71 16.12
N GLY A 48 -14.19 -16.52 17.38
CA GLY A 48 -14.51 -15.19 17.94
C GLY A 48 -13.38 -14.16 17.85
N TRP A 49 -12.12 -14.60 17.73
CA TRP A 49 -10.97 -13.71 17.57
C TRP A 49 -10.94 -13.00 16.22
N GLU A 50 -11.57 -13.54 15.19
CA GLU A 50 -11.68 -12.88 13.88
C GLU A 50 -12.51 -11.60 13.99
N PHE A 51 -13.57 -11.60 14.81
CA PHE A 51 -14.35 -10.39 15.10
C PHE A 51 -13.52 -9.32 15.80
N ALA A 52 -12.70 -9.73 16.77
CA ALA A 52 -11.80 -8.80 17.47
C ALA A 52 -10.78 -8.20 16.49
N PHE A 53 -10.17 -9.03 15.64
CA PHE A 53 -9.23 -8.56 14.63
C PHE A 53 -9.91 -7.62 13.62
N THR A 54 -11.06 -7.99 13.06
CA THR A 54 -11.80 -7.14 12.11
C THR A 54 -12.19 -5.80 12.75
N ALA A 55 -12.56 -5.77 14.03
CA ALA A 55 -12.82 -4.52 14.75
C ALA A 55 -11.58 -3.63 14.84
N VAL A 56 -10.42 -4.22 15.18
CA VAL A 56 -9.13 -3.50 15.22
C VAL A 56 -8.73 -3.02 13.81
N ALA A 57 -8.82 -3.88 12.80
CA ALA A 57 -8.50 -3.53 11.41
C ALA A 57 -9.40 -2.39 10.90
N THR A 58 -10.69 -2.42 11.23
CA THR A 58 -11.65 -1.35 10.91
C THR A 58 -11.27 -0.03 11.59
N TYR A 59 -10.89 -0.08 12.88
CA TYR A 59 -10.42 1.11 13.59
C TYR A 59 -9.15 1.70 12.96
N VAL A 60 -8.18 0.85 12.63
CA VAL A 60 -6.94 1.26 11.98
C VAL A 60 -7.19 1.83 10.59
N ALA A 61 -8.09 1.21 9.82
CA ALA A 61 -8.53 1.73 8.53
C ALA A 61 -9.22 3.09 8.65
N TYR A 62 -10.06 3.30 9.66
CA TYR A 62 -10.68 4.59 9.94
C TYR A 62 -9.63 5.67 10.21
N LYS A 63 -8.61 5.38 11.04
CA LYS A 63 -7.45 6.28 11.22
C LYS A 63 -6.62 6.46 9.94
N GLY A 64 -6.61 5.45 9.08
CA GLY A 64 -5.97 5.45 7.76
C GLY A 64 -6.56 6.44 6.76
N LEU A 65 -7.85 6.81 6.91
CA LEU A 65 -8.50 7.81 6.06
C LEU A 65 -7.77 9.16 6.07
N ASP A 66 -7.09 9.47 7.18
CA ASP A 66 -6.34 10.71 7.39
C ASP A 66 -4.82 10.54 7.37
N SER A 67 -4.31 9.31 7.46
CA SER A 67 -2.88 9.07 7.61
C SER A 67 -2.39 7.78 6.96
N TRP A 68 -1.41 7.93 6.08
CA TRP A 68 -0.73 6.83 5.42
C TRP A 68 0.00 5.88 6.38
N ALA A 69 0.47 6.39 7.52
CA ALA A 69 1.14 5.55 8.52
C ALA A 69 0.18 4.52 9.13
N TRP A 70 -1.07 4.93 9.40
CA TRP A 70 -2.09 4.02 9.92
C TRP A 70 -2.48 2.95 8.90
N ILE A 71 -2.50 3.29 7.60
CA ILE A 71 -2.69 2.29 6.53
C ILE A 71 -1.54 1.27 6.56
N GLY A 72 -0.29 1.73 6.70
CA GLY A 72 0.88 0.85 6.83
C GLY A 72 0.82 -0.06 8.05
N VAL A 73 0.43 0.49 9.22
CA VAL A 73 0.19 -0.29 10.44
C VAL A 73 -0.90 -1.34 10.22
N GLY A 74 -1.96 -1.00 9.48
CA GLY A 74 -3.00 -1.95 9.07
C GLY A 74 -2.41 -3.16 8.35
N TRP A 75 -1.66 -2.94 7.28
CA TRP A 75 -1.00 -4.02 6.54
C TRP A 75 -0.01 -4.85 7.39
N LEU A 76 0.69 -4.23 8.35
CA LEU A 76 1.52 -4.99 9.29
C LEU A 76 0.69 -5.85 10.24
N LEU A 77 -0.46 -5.36 10.71
CA LEU A 77 -1.39 -6.16 11.52
C LEU A 77 -1.92 -7.35 10.73
N HIS A 78 -2.25 -7.15 9.46
CA HIS A 78 -2.60 -8.22 8.54
C HIS A 78 -1.49 -9.26 8.42
N THR A 79 -0.25 -8.83 8.20
CA THR A 79 0.92 -9.73 8.15
C THR A 79 1.01 -10.61 9.40
N VAL A 80 0.89 -10.00 10.59
CA VAL A 80 0.95 -10.73 11.86
C VAL A 80 -0.19 -11.73 11.96
N TRP A 81 -1.39 -11.33 11.56
CA TRP A 81 -2.58 -12.18 11.59
C TRP A 81 -2.49 -13.36 10.61
N ASP A 82 -1.87 -13.13 9.45
CA ASP A 82 -1.61 -14.17 8.45
C ASP A 82 -0.60 -15.20 8.93
N VAL A 83 0.45 -14.76 9.63
CA VAL A 83 1.41 -15.66 10.27
C VAL A 83 0.72 -16.51 11.33
N VAL A 84 -0.16 -15.94 12.15
CA VAL A 84 -0.93 -16.70 13.16
C VAL A 84 -1.82 -17.76 12.49
N HIS A 85 -2.50 -17.41 11.40
CA HIS A 85 -3.31 -18.37 10.62
C HIS A 85 -2.47 -19.47 10.00
N HIS A 86 -1.30 -19.12 9.43
CA HIS A 86 -0.37 -20.06 8.85
C HIS A 86 0.15 -21.07 9.89
N LEU A 87 0.53 -20.60 11.08
CA LEU A 87 1.01 -21.44 12.18
C LEU A 87 -0.08 -22.38 12.74
N LYS A 88 -1.35 -21.98 12.67
CA LYS A 88 -2.48 -22.83 13.09
C LYS A 88 -2.94 -23.80 12.01
N GLY A 89 -2.48 -23.66 10.77
CA GLY A 89 -2.87 -24.54 9.65
C GLY A 89 -4.25 -24.22 9.07
N HIS A 90 -4.82 -23.05 9.36
CA HIS A 90 -6.11 -22.61 8.81
C HIS A 90 -5.87 -21.57 7.71
N PRO A 91 -5.99 -21.93 6.42
CA PRO A 91 -5.75 -21.00 5.33
C PRO A 91 -6.85 -19.93 5.26
N ILE A 92 -6.47 -18.70 4.96
CA ILE A 92 -7.39 -17.54 4.87
C ILE A 92 -8.29 -17.65 3.63
N ILE A 93 -7.77 -18.24 2.56
CA ILE A 93 -8.57 -18.64 1.40
C ILE A 93 -8.80 -20.16 1.50
N PRO A 94 -10.05 -20.62 1.73
CA PRO A 94 -10.37 -22.04 1.91
C PRO A 94 -9.93 -22.95 0.76
N PHE A 95 -9.73 -22.37 -0.43
CA PHE A 95 -9.34 -23.08 -1.66
C PHE A 95 -7.84 -22.99 -2.00
N ALA A 96 -7.02 -22.31 -1.19
CA ALA A 96 -5.59 -22.13 -1.46
C ALA A 96 -4.77 -22.21 -0.17
N HIS A 97 -4.27 -23.42 0.15
CA HIS A 97 -3.50 -23.69 1.38
C HIS A 97 -2.19 -22.88 1.53
N ASP A 98 -1.63 -22.35 0.44
CA ASP A 98 -0.44 -21.48 0.45
C ASP A 98 -0.76 -19.97 0.53
N SER A 99 -2.04 -19.58 0.51
CA SER A 99 -2.47 -18.18 0.40
C SER A 99 -2.03 -17.32 1.60
N SER A 100 -2.08 -17.86 2.82
CA SER A 100 -1.67 -17.15 4.03
C SER A 100 -0.18 -16.78 4.04
N PHE A 101 0.68 -17.61 3.46
CA PHE A 101 2.12 -17.32 3.37
C PHE A 101 2.42 -16.26 2.29
N GLY A 102 1.62 -16.23 1.22
CA GLY A 102 1.70 -15.22 0.18
C GLY A 102 1.27 -13.83 0.67
N CYS A 103 0.14 -13.74 1.38
CA CYS A 103 -0.35 -12.47 1.92
C CYS A 103 0.60 -11.91 3.02
N ALA A 104 1.13 -12.76 3.90
CA ALA A 104 2.14 -12.38 4.88
C ALA A 104 3.42 -11.77 4.27
N LEU A 105 3.76 -12.08 3.01
CA LEU A 105 4.90 -11.49 2.29
C LEU A 105 4.52 -10.27 1.44
N CYS A 106 3.28 -10.21 0.97
CA CYS A 106 2.76 -9.09 0.18
C CYS A 106 2.52 -7.85 1.06
N ASP A 107 1.94 -8.05 2.24
CA ASP A 107 1.49 -6.97 3.10
C ASP A 107 2.62 -6.09 3.64
N PRO A 108 3.81 -6.61 4.02
CA PRO A 108 4.95 -5.78 4.40
C PRO A 108 5.44 -4.88 3.27
N VAL A 109 5.37 -5.34 2.02
CA VAL A 109 5.77 -4.55 0.84
C VAL A 109 4.84 -3.35 0.69
N ILE A 110 3.52 -3.57 0.81
CA ILE A 110 2.52 -2.50 0.77
C ILE A 110 2.67 -1.58 2.00
N ALA A 111 2.92 -2.15 3.18
CA ALA A 111 3.14 -1.40 4.42
C ALA A 111 4.31 -0.43 4.31
N VAL A 112 5.47 -0.89 3.80
CA VAL A 112 6.65 -0.04 3.62
C VAL A 112 6.35 1.12 2.66
N TRP A 113 5.62 0.85 1.57
CA TRP A 113 5.21 1.92 0.65
C TRP A 113 4.24 2.92 1.31
N CYS A 114 3.27 2.44 2.10
CA CYS A 114 2.36 3.30 2.86
C CYS A 114 3.10 4.13 3.91
N LEU A 115 4.05 3.54 4.66
CA LEU A 115 4.89 4.26 5.62
C LEU A 115 5.78 5.31 4.94
N GLY A 116 6.18 5.08 3.69
CA GLY A 116 6.84 6.06 2.82
C GLY A 116 5.94 7.20 2.33
N GLY A 117 4.68 7.25 2.77
CA GLY A 117 3.71 8.29 2.43
C GLY A 117 2.92 8.05 1.14
N GLY A 118 2.87 6.79 0.66
CA GLY A 118 2.12 6.44 -0.55
C GLY A 118 2.62 7.18 -1.79
N ARG A 119 3.94 7.42 -1.87
CA ARG A 119 4.56 8.18 -2.96
C ARG A 119 4.35 7.45 -4.29
N SER A 120 3.84 8.17 -5.28
CA SER A 120 3.71 7.62 -6.64
C SER A 120 5.11 7.51 -7.27
N PRO A 121 5.49 6.32 -7.79
CA PRO A 121 6.75 6.15 -8.51
C PRO A 121 6.87 7.08 -9.73
N TRP A 122 5.74 7.49 -10.32
CA TRP A 122 5.68 8.37 -11.49
C TRP A 122 6.16 9.80 -11.22
N LYS A 123 6.07 10.29 -9.98
CA LYS A 123 6.63 11.60 -9.61
C LYS A 123 8.16 11.60 -9.66
N TRP A 124 8.79 10.46 -9.39
CA TRP A 124 10.24 10.32 -9.48
C TRP A 124 10.71 10.27 -10.95
N LEU A 125 9.95 9.60 -11.83
CA LEU A 125 10.21 9.56 -13.27
C LEU A 125 9.97 10.88 -14.01
N ARG A 126 9.07 11.76 -13.53
CA ARG A 126 8.85 13.11 -14.12
C ARG A 126 9.77 14.20 -13.55
N GLY A 127 10.63 13.88 -12.59
CA GLY A 127 11.50 14.83 -11.89
C GLY A 127 12.77 15.24 -12.65
N SER A 128 13.05 14.66 -13.82
CA SER A 128 14.24 14.96 -14.62
C SER A 128 14.08 16.15 -15.57
N ASP A 129 12.87 16.68 -15.76
CA ASP A 129 12.59 17.64 -16.83
C ASP A 129 12.52 19.10 -16.34
N GLU A 130 12.38 19.34 -15.03
CA GLU A 130 12.31 20.70 -14.46
C GLU A 130 13.67 21.43 -14.53
N PHE A 131 14.79 20.71 -14.38
CA PHE A 131 16.13 21.32 -14.45
C PHE A 131 16.44 21.88 -15.85
N GLY A 132 15.94 21.23 -16.92
CA GLY A 132 16.08 21.71 -18.29
C GLY A 132 15.20 22.90 -18.64
N ARG A 133 14.07 23.10 -17.95
CA ARG A 133 13.17 24.24 -18.17
C ARG A 133 13.63 25.50 -17.44
N ALA A 134 14.19 25.37 -16.24
CA ALA A 134 14.79 26.48 -15.51
C ALA A 134 15.96 27.12 -16.28
N GLY A 135 16.85 26.30 -16.86
CA GLY A 135 17.98 26.79 -17.66
C GLY A 135 17.56 27.58 -18.91
N ARG A 136 16.48 27.16 -19.59
CA ARG A 136 15.94 27.88 -20.77
C ARG A 136 15.24 29.19 -20.42
N SER A 137 14.64 29.30 -19.22
CA SER A 137 14.02 30.55 -18.77
C SER A 137 15.06 31.62 -18.41
N VAL A 138 16.13 31.24 -17.71
CA VAL A 138 17.19 32.19 -17.30
C VAL A 138 17.97 32.74 -18.51
N LEU A 139 18.23 31.91 -19.51
CA LEU A 139 18.93 32.34 -20.73
C LEU A 139 18.08 33.30 -21.59
N ARG A 140 16.75 33.16 -21.58
CA ARG A 140 15.85 34.09 -22.30
C ARG A 140 15.79 35.47 -21.64
N THR A 141 15.92 35.56 -20.32
CA THR A 141 15.87 36.83 -19.59
C THR A 141 17.17 37.64 -19.72
N ARG A 142 18.33 36.98 -19.79
CA ARG A 142 19.63 37.68 -19.95
C ARG A 142 19.85 38.30 -21.33
N SER A 143 19.27 37.73 -22.39
CA SER A 143 19.44 38.31 -23.74
C SER A 143 18.61 39.57 -23.97
N ALA A 144 17.64 39.87 -23.09
CA ALA A 144 16.75 41.04 -23.22
C ALA A 144 17.28 42.30 -22.50
N THR A 145 18.36 42.20 -21.73
CA THR A 145 18.83 43.28 -20.83
C THR A 145 20.18 43.89 -21.23
N VAL A 146 20.71 43.58 -22.42
CA VAL A 146 21.94 44.20 -22.94
C VAL A 146 21.64 44.87 -24.28
N LYS A 147 21.08 46.08 -24.20
CA LYS A 147 21.10 47.10 -25.27
C LYS A 147 20.82 48.45 -24.63
N GLU A 148 21.85 49.02 -24.01
CA GLU A 148 22.04 50.47 -23.87
C GLU A 148 23.49 50.79 -24.26
#